data_AF-A0A3S1PZP0-F1
#
_entry.id   AF-A0A3S1PZP0-F1
#
_cell.length_a   1.000
_cell.length_b   1.000
_cell.length_c   1.000
_cell.angle_alpha   90.00
_cell.angle_beta   90.00
_cell.angle_gamma   90.00
#
_symmetry.space_group_name_H-M   'P 1'
#
loop_
_entity.id
_entity.type
_entity.pdbx_description
1 polymer ?
#
loop_
_entity_poly.entity_id
_entity_poly.type
_entity_poly.pdbx_seq_one_letter_code
_entity_poly.pdbx_strand_id
1 'polypeptide(L)'
;MLRQISEDVRVNLKDRLREVREIIRQSRHDGSGDASILREATSYLPPFPGKGIEGLLSHAASAVDEALSIAEAFVPHERPIKVDGTTVKGLGTYFPVGNEDRQLDAERLFRRDMYYLTKAVLAGLNIDNARIHEADFAAVHATMRKRHGDLLAALAAPGAGLQAIAAACSALLVECLSQRPVRFAETVSETPAVVGSSAPDISCLAPLALACGLATAGSDGAPDPDMLEIAILAADIRHDRIVQACAKANPVAELTPVFATLLAHLP
;
A
#
# COMPACT_ATOMS: atom_id res chain seq x y z
N MET A 1 14.88 17.49 -9.91
CA MET A 1 13.99 17.08 -11.04
C MET A 1 14.45 15.82 -11.76
N LEU A 2 15.59 15.77 -12.47
CA LEU A 2 15.98 14.55 -13.22
C LEU A 2 16.15 13.29 -12.36
N ARG A 3 16.68 13.42 -11.14
CA ARG A 3 16.76 12.31 -10.17
C ARG A 3 15.40 11.81 -9.67
N GLN A 4 14.39 12.68 -9.62
CA GLN A 4 13.04 12.35 -9.16
C GLN A 4 12.25 11.65 -10.27
N ILE A 5 12.29 12.19 -11.49
CA ILE A 5 11.70 11.56 -12.67
C ILE A 5 12.33 10.18 -12.88
N SER A 6 13.64 10.04 -12.70
CA SER A 6 14.31 8.74 -12.76
C SER A 6 13.84 7.78 -11.66
N GLU A 7 13.49 8.26 -10.47
CA GLU A 7 13.05 7.41 -9.35
C GLU A 7 11.60 6.96 -9.53
N ASP A 8 10.71 7.85 -9.94
CA ASP A 8 9.31 7.52 -10.21
C ASP A 8 9.18 6.55 -11.38
N VAL A 9 10.01 6.71 -12.42
CA VAL A 9 10.13 5.75 -13.53
C VAL A 9 10.63 4.39 -13.04
N ARG A 10 11.60 4.34 -12.12
CA ARG A 10 12.10 3.07 -11.55
C ARG A 10 11.04 2.36 -10.73
N VAL A 11 10.30 3.08 -9.88
CA VAL A 11 9.22 2.51 -9.08
C VAL A 11 8.10 1.99 -9.97
N ASN A 12 7.70 2.73 -11.00
CA ASN A 12 6.70 2.26 -11.96
C ASN A 12 7.18 1.03 -12.74
N LEU A 13 8.45 1.01 -13.16
CA LEU A 13 9.05 -0.15 -13.81
C LEU A 13 9.05 -1.37 -12.89
N LYS A 14 9.40 -1.21 -11.61
CA LYS A 14 9.38 -2.27 -10.61
C LYS A 14 7.96 -2.84 -10.42
N ASP A 15 6.96 -1.97 -10.33
CA ASP A 15 5.56 -2.39 -10.21
C ASP A 15 5.09 -3.16 -11.46
N ARG A 16 5.45 -2.70 -12.67
CA ARG A 16 5.16 -3.42 -13.92
C ARG A 16 5.87 -4.77 -14.01
N LEU A 17 7.14 -4.86 -13.60
CA LEU A 17 7.89 -6.11 -13.59
C LEU A 17 7.28 -7.12 -12.60
N ARG A 18 6.82 -6.67 -11.44
CA ARG A 18 6.08 -7.51 -10.48
C ARG A 18 4.79 -8.05 -11.09
N GLU A 19 4.04 -7.21 -11.81
CA GLU A 19 2.82 -7.64 -12.50
C GLU A 19 3.10 -8.70 -13.57
N VAL A 20 4.11 -8.50 -14.41
CA VAL A 20 4.52 -9.49 -15.43
C VAL A 20 4.92 -10.81 -14.77
N ARG A 21 5.67 -10.77 -13.65
CA ARG A 21 6.05 -11.99 -12.92
C ARG A 21 4.83 -12.77 -12.42
N GLU A 22 3.84 -12.08 -11.86
CA GLU A 22 2.62 -12.73 -11.39
C GLU A 22 1.81 -13.32 -12.55
N ILE A 23 1.70 -12.63 -13.69
CA ILE A 23 1.05 -13.17 -14.89
C ILE A 23 1.75 -14.45 -15.36
N ILE A 24 3.08 -14.48 -15.39
CA ILE A 24 3.85 -15.67 -15.75
C ILE A 24 3.59 -16.80 -14.75
N ARG A 25 3.59 -16.51 -13.44
CA ARG A 25 3.30 -17.49 -12.38
C ARG A 25 1.89 -18.08 -12.52
N GLN A 26 0.90 -17.24 -12.76
CA GLN A 26 -0.50 -17.65 -12.95
C GLN A 26 -0.66 -18.51 -14.21
N SER A 27 -0.06 -18.10 -15.34
CA SER A 27 -0.09 -18.87 -16.60
C SER A 27 0.54 -20.26 -16.48
N ARG A 28 1.53 -20.43 -15.59
CA ARG A 28 2.15 -21.73 -15.30
C ARG A 28 1.26 -22.64 -14.46
N HIS A 29 0.44 -22.07 -13.59
CA HIS A 29 -0.50 -22.83 -12.76
C HIS A 29 -1.79 -23.18 -13.50
N ASP A 30 -2.27 -22.33 -14.41
CA ASP A 30 -3.53 -22.56 -15.11
C ASP A 30 -3.44 -23.52 -16.31
N GLY A 31 -2.24 -23.99 -16.68
CA GLY A 31 -2.01 -25.04 -17.70
C GLY A 31 -2.45 -24.70 -19.14
N SER A 32 -3.23 -23.64 -19.33
CA SER A 32 -3.64 -23.07 -20.62
C SER A 32 -2.74 -21.88 -20.93
N GLY A 33 -1.63 -22.14 -21.62
CA GLY A 33 -0.70 -21.11 -22.06
C GLY A 33 -1.35 -20.18 -23.08
N ASP A 34 -2.03 -19.13 -22.60
CA ASP A 34 -2.57 -18.09 -23.45
C ASP A 34 -1.45 -17.11 -23.84
N ALA A 35 -0.70 -17.50 -24.89
CA ALA A 35 0.46 -16.78 -25.41
C ALA A 35 0.13 -15.34 -25.88
N SER A 36 -1.16 -15.01 -26.05
CA SER A 36 -1.62 -13.67 -26.45
C SER A 36 -1.42 -12.63 -25.33
N ILE A 37 -1.78 -12.98 -24.09
CA ILE A 37 -1.68 -12.08 -22.93
C ILE A 37 -0.22 -11.78 -22.59
N LEU A 38 0.64 -12.80 -22.69
CA LEU A 38 2.08 -12.67 -22.49
C LEU A 38 2.75 -11.83 -23.58
N ARG A 39 2.31 -11.94 -24.84
CA ARG A 39 2.87 -11.15 -25.96
C ARG A 39 2.49 -9.68 -25.84
N GLU A 40 1.33 -9.36 -25.29
CA GLU A 40 0.92 -7.98 -24.99
C GLU A 40 1.68 -7.40 -23.77
N ALA A 41 1.79 -8.18 -22.69
CA ALA A 41 2.52 -7.80 -21.47
C ALA A 41 4.06 -7.81 -21.59
N THR A 42 4.61 -8.29 -22.71
CA THR A 42 6.05 -8.26 -23.00
C THR A 42 6.39 -7.45 -24.25
N SER A 43 5.39 -6.80 -24.88
CA SER A 43 5.53 -6.03 -26.12
C SER A 43 6.53 -4.87 -26.02
N TYR A 44 6.78 -4.38 -24.80
CA TYR A 44 7.74 -3.32 -24.48
C TYR A 44 9.15 -3.85 -24.16
N LEU A 45 9.37 -5.16 -24.14
CA LEU A 45 10.67 -5.80 -23.93
C LEU A 45 11.29 -6.22 -25.28
N PRO A 46 12.62 -6.22 -25.42
CA PRO A 46 13.28 -6.58 -26.67
C PRO A 46 12.96 -8.04 -27.10
N PRO A 47 12.91 -8.35 -28.41
CA PRO A 47 12.51 -9.67 -28.90
C PRO A 47 13.54 -10.75 -28.53
N PHE A 48 13.08 -11.86 -27.96
CA PHE A 48 13.94 -13.00 -27.59
C PHE A 48 14.07 -14.04 -28.72
N PRO A 49 15.27 -14.61 -28.97
CA PRO A 49 15.47 -15.72 -29.89
C PRO A 49 15.37 -17.07 -29.16
N GLY A 50 14.39 -17.92 -29.49
CA GLY A 50 14.36 -19.31 -29.02
C GLY A 50 13.01 -20.02 -29.16
N LYS A 51 13.03 -21.31 -29.55
CA LYS A 51 11.85 -22.18 -29.75
C LYS A 51 11.40 -22.85 -28.45
N GLY A 52 10.09 -22.98 -28.27
CA GLY A 52 9.42 -23.85 -27.29
C GLY A 52 8.65 -23.10 -26.20
N ILE A 53 7.32 -23.24 -26.16
CA ILE A 53 6.41 -22.47 -25.29
C ILE A 53 6.71 -22.69 -23.79
N GLU A 54 7.06 -23.92 -23.39
CA GLU A 54 7.41 -24.25 -21.99
C GLU A 54 8.79 -23.71 -21.57
N GLY A 55 9.77 -23.75 -22.50
CA GLY A 55 11.09 -23.16 -22.30
C GLY A 55 11.05 -21.63 -22.23
N LEU A 56 10.17 -21.01 -23.01
CA LEU A 56 9.97 -19.56 -23.03
C LEU A 56 9.40 -19.03 -21.72
N LEU A 57 8.49 -19.74 -21.05
CA LEU A 57 7.96 -19.31 -19.75
C LEU A 57 9.02 -19.38 -18.65
N SER A 58 9.81 -20.46 -18.62
CA SER A 58 10.91 -20.58 -17.67
C SER A 58 11.99 -19.51 -17.90
N HIS A 59 12.32 -19.20 -19.16
CA HIS A 59 13.30 -18.16 -19.48
C HIS A 59 12.74 -16.75 -19.25
N ALA A 60 11.45 -16.53 -19.50
CA ALA A 60 10.80 -15.24 -19.23
C ALA A 60 10.74 -14.94 -17.72
N ALA A 61 10.43 -15.94 -16.88
CA ALA A 61 10.49 -15.78 -15.43
C ALA A 61 11.90 -15.41 -14.96
N SER A 62 12.92 -16.13 -15.43
CA SER A 62 14.32 -15.83 -15.09
C SER A 62 14.76 -14.45 -15.59
N ALA A 63 14.36 -14.03 -16.79
CA ALA A 63 14.68 -12.70 -17.34
C ALA A 63 13.95 -11.58 -16.58
N VAL A 64 12.71 -11.81 -16.12
CA VAL A 64 11.97 -10.86 -15.28
C VAL A 64 12.59 -10.77 -13.88
N ASP A 65 13.01 -11.89 -13.29
CA ASP A 65 13.73 -11.89 -12.01
C ASP A 65 15.10 -11.21 -12.13
N GLU A 66 15.80 -11.35 -13.26
CA GLU A 66 17.03 -10.63 -13.56
C GLU A 66 16.77 -9.13 -13.73
N ALA A 67 15.73 -8.75 -14.48
CA ALA A 67 15.31 -7.35 -14.63
C ALA A 67 14.86 -6.74 -13.29
N LEU A 68 14.18 -7.51 -12.44
CA LEU A 68 13.80 -7.09 -11.09
C LEU A 68 15.04 -6.94 -10.22
N SER A 69 15.99 -7.88 -10.27
CA SER A 69 17.27 -7.79 -9.54
C SER A 69 18.08 -6.58 -9.96
N ILE A 70 18.12 -6.28 -11.27
CA ILE A 70 18.77 -5.08 -11.81
C ILE A 70 18.02 -3.82 -11.36
N ALA A 71 16.68 -3.80 -11.44
CA ALA A 71 15.86 -2.69 -10.97
C ALA A 71 16.03 -2.45 -9.46
N GLU A 72 16.14 -3.52 -8.67
CA GLU A 72 16.42 -3.48 -7.23
C GLU A 72 17.82 -2.93 -6.94
N ALA A 73 18.84 -3.32 -7.73
CA ALA A 73 20.21 -2.79 -7.61
C ALA A 73 20.31 -1.28 -7.85
N PHE A 74 19.37 -0.69 -8.60
CA PHE A 74 19.30 0.75 -8.83
C PHE A 74 18.51 1.52 -7.76
N VAL A 75 17.84 0.83 -6.83
CA VAL A 75 17.15 1.44 -5.68
C VAL A 75 18.07 1.32 -4.46
N PRO A 76 18.46 2.42 -3.79
CA PRO A 76 19.18 2.34 -2.52
C PRO A 76 18.34 1.59 -1.48
N HIS A 77 18.78 0.39 -1.09
CA HIS A 77 18.01 -0.48 -0.20
C HIS A 77 18.45 -0.33 1.26
N GLU A 78 17.57 0.23 2.08
CA GLU A 78 17.38 -0.18 3.47
C GLU A 78 16.07 -0.98 3.51
N ARG A 79 16.15 -2.28 3.20
CA ARG A 79 15.03 -3.19 3.46
C ARG A 79 14.91 -3.37 4.98
N PRO A 80 13.72 -3.23 5.58
CA PRO A 80 13.54 -3.58 6.98
C PRO A 80 13.93 -5.04 7.21
N ILE A 81 14.82 -5.30 8.17
CA ILE A 81 15.30 -6.65 8.50
C ILE A 81 14.13 -7.53 8.99
N LYS A 82 13.15 -6.90 9.65
CA LYS A 82 11.87 -7.48 10.03
C LYS A 82 10.82 -6.37 9.88
N VAL A 83 9.64 -6.72 9.38
CA VAL A 83 8.48 -5.82 9.38
C VAL A 83 7.67 -6.19 10.62
N ASP A 84 7.77 -5.38 11.67
CA ASP A 84 7.00 -5.47 12.91
C ASP A 84 6.47 -4.08 13.29
N GLY A 85 5.83 -3.94 14.45
CA GLY A 85 5.29 -2.68 14.94
C GLY A 85 6.31 -1.53 15.01
N THR A 86 7.62 -1.84 15.05
CA THR A 86 8.69 -0.82 15.03
C THR A 86 8.94 -0.20 13.65
N THR A 87 8.43 -0.83 12.58
CA THR A 87 8.46 -0.29 11.21
C THR A 87 7.36 0.75 10.99
N VAL A 88 6.30 0.72 11.80
CA VAL A 88 5.21 1.70 11.74
C VAL A 88 5.70 3.03 12.29
N LYS A 89 5.49 4.11 11.54
CA LYS A 89 5.83 5.48 11.95
C LYS A 89 4.58 6.33 12.06
N GLY A 90 4.64 7.32 12.93
CA GLY A 90 3.58 8.31 13.07
C GLY A 90 3.40 9.16 11.81
N LEU A 91 2.21 9.73 11.67
CA LEU A 91 1.82 10.56 10.54
C LEU A 91 2.74 11.79 10.37
N GLY A 92 3.26 12.36 11.46
CA GLY A 92 4.20 13.47 11.39
C GLY A 92 5.52 13.13 10.69
N THR A 93 5.94 11.86 10.74
CA THR A 93 7.15 11.38 10.05
C THR A 93 6.93 11.19 8.55
N TYR A 94 5.73 10.72 8.16
CA TYR A 94 5.37 10.55 6.75
C TYR A 94 4.93 11.86 6.08
N PHE A 95 4.35 12.77 6.85
CA PHE A 95 3.83 14.05 6.37
C PHE A 95 4.46 15.23 7.13
N PRO A 96 5.80 15.40 7.07
CA PRO A 96 6.45 16.48 7.79
C PRO A 96 6.06 17.85 7.23
N VAL A 97 6.07 18.85 8.12
CA VAL A 97 6.06 20.26 7.77
C VAL A 97 7.48 20.68 7.37
N GLY A 98 7.62 21.48 6.32
CA GLY A 98 8.92 22.04 5.93
C GLY A 98 9.18 22.02 4.42
N ASN A 99 10.48 22.07 4.07
CA ASN A 99 10.98 22.21 2.70
C ASN A 99 10.71 20.99 1.81
N GLU A 100 10.81 21.18 0.50
CA GLU A 100 10.54 20.14 -0.51
C GLU A 100 11.43 18.89 -0.34
N ASP A 101 12.71 19.05 0.01
CA ASP A 101 13.62 17.90 0.18
C ASP A 101 13.15 16.95 1.29
N ARG A 102 12.74 17.48 2.46
CA ARG A 102 12.18 16.65 3.54
C ARG A 102 10.87 15.99 3.14
N GLN A 103 10.07 16.65 2.31
CA GLN A 103 8.82 16.08 1.81
C GLN A 103 9.09 14.92 0.85
N LEU A 104 10.10 15.03 -0.01
CA LEU A 104 10.50 13.96 -0.93
C LEU A 104 11.05 12.75 -0.18
N ASP A 105 11.89 12.95 0.83
CA ASP A 105 12.41 11.85 1.63
C ASP A 105 11.30 11.17 2.45
N ALA A 106 10.37 11.95 3.00
CA ALA A 106 9.21 11.41 3.72
C ALA A 106 8.22 10.65 2.81
N GLU A 107 8.04 11.11 1.57
CA GLU A 107 7.22 10.41 0.58
C GLU A 107 7.84 9.06 0.20
N ARG A 108 9.16 9.00 -0.06
CA ARG A 108 9.87 7.74 -0.30
C ARG A 108 9.78 6.79 0.89
N LEU A 109 9.94 7.34 2.10
CA LEU A 109 9.79 6.59 3.34
C LEU A 109 8.39 6.00 3.46
N PHE A 110 7.36 6.83 3.23
CA PHE A 110 5.96 6.42 3.27
C PHE A 110 5.68 5.31 2.27
N ARG A 111 6.03 5.47 0.98
CA ARG A 111 5.72 4.45 -0.03
C ARG A 111 6.38 3.10 0.30
N ARG A 112 7.64 3.14 0.75
CA ARG A 112 8.42 1.95 1.10
C ARG A 112 7.81 1.24 2.30
N ASP A 113 7.56 1.99 3.38
CA ASP A 113 7.06 1.42 4.63
C ASP A 113 5.62 0.90 4.43
N MET A 114 4.75 1.64 3.73
CA MET A 114 3.40 1.18 3.39
C MET A 114 3.41 -0.11 2.56
N TYR A 115 4.32 -0.26 1.60
CA TYR A 115 4.44 -1.50 0.82
C TYR A 115 4.75 -2.72 1.72
N TYR A 116 5.72 -2.59 2.62
CA TYR A 116 6.11 -3.68 3.51
C TYR A 116 5.07 -3.96 4.59
N LEU A 117 4.45 -2.92 5.17
CA LEU A 117 3.37 -3.08 6.13
C LEU A 117 2.14 -3.74 5.49
N THR A 118 1.80 -3.37 4.25
CA THR A 118 0.72 -4.02 3.49
C THR A 118 1.00 -5.51 3.29
N LYS A 119 2.23 -5.89 2.95
CA LYS A 119 2.62 -7.31 2.88
C LYS A 119 2.42 -8.03 4.20
N ALA A 120 2.81 -7.41 5.31
CA ALA A 120 2.66 -7.99 6.63
C ALA A 120 1.17 -8.16 7.01
N VAL A 121 0.31 -7.18 6.70
CA VAL A 121 -1.14 -7.29 6.89
C VAL A 121 -1.73 -8.43 6.06
N LEU A 122 -1.39 -8.50 4.77
CA LEU A 122 -1.88 -9.57 3.89
C LEU A 122 -1.47 -10.96 4.38
N ALA A 123 -0.22 -11.11 4.84
CA ALA A 123 0.26 -12.34 5.45
C ALA A 123 -0.51 -12.67 6.75
N GLY A 124 -0.75 -11.69 7.62
CA GLY A 124 -1.54 -11.87 8.84
C GLY A 124 -3.00 -12.26 8.57
N LEU A 125 -3.56 -11.81 7.45
CA LEU A 125 -4.92 -12.16 7.00
C LEU A 125 -4.98 -13.46 6.18
N ASN A 126 -3.85 -14.13 5.94
CA ASN A 126 -3.74 -15.28 5.02
C ASN A 126 -4.29 -14.99 3.62
N ILE A 127 -4.10 -13.76 3.12
CA ILE A 127 -4.51 -13.37 1.77
C ILE A 127 -3.31 -13.47 0.85
N ASP A 128 -3.35 -14.51 0.00
CA ASP A 128 -2.38 -14.70 -1.06
C ASP A 128 -2.79 -13.96 -2.35
N ASN A 129 -1.82 -13.75 -3.25
CA ASN A 129 -2.02 -13.24 -4.61
C ASN A 129 -2.57 -11.81 -4.74
N ALA A 130 -2.53 -11.01 -3.68
CA ALA A 130 -2.78 -9.57 -3.77
C ALA A 130 -1.58 -8.84 -4.41
N ARG A 131 -1.85 -7.98 -5.39
CA ARG A 131 -0.84 -7.14 -6.06
C ARG A 131 -0.73 -5.81 -5.34
N ILE A 132 0.48 -5.41 -4.96
CA ILE A 132 0.75 -4.15 -4.27
C ILE A 132 1.61 -3.26 -5.17
N HIS A 133 1.17 -2.03 -5.39
CA HIS A 133 1.84 -1.05 -6.24
C HIS A 133 2.39 0.10 -5.38
N GLU A 134 3.70 0.30 -5.42
CA GLU A 134 4.37 1.36 -4.67
C GLU A 134 4.08 2.76 -5.26
N ALA A 135 3.89 2.84 -6.57
CA ALA A 135 3.54 4.10 -7.23
C ALA A 135 2.18 4.65 -6.74
N ASP A 136 1.23 3.77 -6.42
CA ASP A 136 -0.10 4.17 -5.94
C ASP A 136 -0.02 4.70 -4.50
N PHE A 137 0.93 4.23 -3.67
CA PHE A 137 1.22 4.87 -2.37
C PHE A 137 1.83 6.26 -2.52
N ALA A 138 2.67 6.50 -3.54
CA ALA A 138 3.13 7.86 -3.84
C ALA A 138 1.96 8.78 -4.22
N ALA A 139 0.97 8.27 -4.97
CA ALA A 139 -0.25 9.01 -5.30
C ALA A 139 -1.13 9.30 -4.06
N VAL A 140 -1.23 8.34 -3.12
CA VAL A 140 -1.89 8.55 -1.81
C VAL A 140 -1.21 9.70 -1.06
N HIS A 141 0.12 9.67 -0.96
CA HIS A 141 0.89 10.70 -0.24
C HIS A 141 0.67 12.10 -0.82
N ALA A 142 0.82 12.23 -2.15
CA ALA A 142 0.60 13.48 -2.85
C ALA A 142 -0.82 14.02 -2.67
N THR A 143 -1.82 13.13 -2.73
CA THR A 143 -3.23 13.51 -2.59
C THR A 143 -3.57 13.91 -1.15
N MET A 144 -3.02 13.20 -0.16
CA MET A 144 -3.12 13.55 1.26
C MET A 144 -2.63 14.98 1.50
N ARG A 145 -1.44 15.33 1.01
CA ARG A 145 -0.90 16.70 1.17
C ARG A 145 -1.75 17.75 0.45
N LYS A 146 -2.24 17.43 -0.75
CA LYS A 146 -3.01 18.37 -1.58
C LYS A 146 -4.42 18.64 -1.03
N ARG A 147 -5.12 17.61 -0.54
CA ARG A 147 -6.53 17.69 -0.15
C ARG A 147 -6.75 17.87 1.35
N HIS A 148 -5.83 17.36 2.16
CA HIS A 148 -5.97 17.27 3.62
C HIS A 148 -4.88 18.06 4.36
N GLY A 149 -4.33 19.10 3.71
CA GLY A 149 -3.30 19.96 4.29
C GLY A 149 -3.69 20.56 5.65
N ASP A 150 -4.96 20.92 5.83
CA ASP A 150 -5.48 21.45 7.11
C ASP A 150 -5.46 20.40 8.23
N LEU A 151 -5.79 19.14 7.93
CA LEU A 151 -5.71 18.04 8.90
C LEU A 151 -4.26 17.77 9.30
N LEU A 152 -3.35 17.79 8.32
CA LEU A 152 -1.91 17.63 8.57
C LEU A 152 -1.34 18.80 9.38
N ALA A 153 -1.80 20.03 9.14
CA ALA A 153 -1.43 21.20 9.94
C ALA A 153 -1.96 21.10 11.38
N ALA A 154 -3.20 20.62 11.56
CA ALA A 154 -3.77 20.39 12.89
C ALA A 154 -3.01 19.33 13.69
N LEU A 155 -2.48 18.28 13.03
CA LEU A 155 -1.59 17.30 13.66
C LEU A 155 -0.27 17.88 14.14
N ALA A 156 0.29 18.85 13.40
CA ALA A 156 1.55 19.48 13.75
C ALA A 156 1.41 20.51 14.88
N ALA A 157 0.18 20.86 15.27
CA ALA A 157 -0.08 21.81 16.34
C ALA A 157 0.29 21.21 17.72
N PRO A 158 0.89 22.01 18.64
CA PRO A 158 1.14 21.56 20.00
C PRO A 158 -0.17 21.09 20.68
N GLY A 159 -0.18 19.86 21.19
CA GLY A 159 -1.35 19.28 21.83
C GLY A 159 -2.40 18.72 20.85
N ALA A 160 -2.00 18.35 19.63
CA ALA A 160 -2.86 17.62 18.70
C ALA A 160 -3.51 16.42 19.41
N GLY A 161 -4.81 16.52 19.65
CA GLY A 161 -5.57 15.50 20.37
C GLY A 161 -5.92 14.31 19.47
N LEU A 162 -6.40 13.23 20.09
CA LEU A 162 -6.86 12.01 19.40
C LEU A 162 -7.83 12.28 18.24
N GLN A 163 -8.65 13.33 18.34
CA GLN A 163 -9.57 13.72 17.26
C GLN A 163 -8.85 14.12 15.97
N ALA A 164 -7.74 14.87 16.07
CA ALA A 164 -6.96 15.28 14.91
C ALA A 164 -6.25 14.08 14.27
N ILE A 165 -5.71 13.18 15.12
CA ILE A 165 -5.11 11.89 14.69
C ILE A 165 -6.13 11.05 13.95
N ALA A 166 -7.30 10.84 14.55
CA ALA A 166 -8.38 10.06 13.95
C ALA A 166 -8.86 10.64 12.61
N ALA A 167 -8.98 11.96 12.51
CA ALA A 167 -9.39 12.62 11.27
C ALA A 167 -8.36 12.41 10.16
N ALA A 168 -7.06 12.55 10.47
CA ALA A 168 -6.00 12.31 9.50
C ALA A 168 -5.86 10.83 9.09
N CYS A 169 -6.02 9.88 10.04
CA CYS A 169 -6.11 8.46 9.73
C CYS A 169 -7.31 8.13 8.85
N SER A 170 -8.46 8.76 9.10
CA SER A 170 -9.67 8.59 8.29
C SER A 170 -9.46 9.09 6.87
N ALA A 171 -8.85 10.26 6.71
CA ALA A 171 -8.45 10.78 5.40
C ALA A 171 -7.46 9.85 4.69
N LEU A 172 -6.46 9.33 5.41
CA LEU A 172 -5.49 8.38 4.86
C LEU A 172 -6.17 7.11 4.32
N LEU A 173 -7.09 6.52 5.09
CA LEU A 173 -7.85 5.35 4.62
C LEU A 173 -8.64 5.69 3.35
N VAL A 174 -9.35 6.82 3.33
CA VAL A 174 -10.15 7.25 2.16
C VAL A 174 -9.27 7.43 0.92
N GLU A 175 -8.10 8.06 1.06
CA GLU A 175 -7.18 8.23 -0.07
C GLU A 175 -6.57 6.90 -0.51
N CYS A 176 -6.23 5.98 0.41
CA CYS A 176 -5.82 4.62 0.06
C CYS A 176 -6.90 3.87 -0.73
N LEU A 177 -8.16 3.94 -0.29
CA LEU A 177 -9.28 3.30 -0.99
C LEU A 177 -9.52 3.94 -2.38
N SER A 178 -9.29 5.25 -2.51
CA SER A 178 -9.43 5.95 -3.79
C SER A 178 -8.32 5.60 -4.78
N GLN A 179 -7.07 5.46 -4.32
CA GLN A 179 -5.92 5.19 -5.19
C GLN A 179 -5.70 3.69 -5.45
N ARG A 180 -6.32 2.81 -4.65
CA ARG A 180 -6.28 1.34 -4.78
C ARG A 180 -4.85 0.79 -4.95
N PRO A 181 -3.94 1.03 -3.98
CA PRO A 181 -2.58 0.53 -4.05
C PRO A 181 -2.49 -0.99 -3.92
N VAL A 182 -3.55 -1.63 -3.44
CA VAL A 182 -3.70 -3.09 -3.36
C VAL A 182 -4.79 -3.52 -4.34
N ARG A 183 -4.50 -4.56 -5.13
CA ARG A 183 -5.43 -5.16 -6.08
C ARG A 183 -5.52 -6.65 -5.80
N PHE A 184 -6.68 -7.10 -5.35
CA PHE A 184 -6.97 -8.51 -5.18
C PHE A 184 -7.29 -9.13 -6.55
N ALA A 185 -6.93 -10.40 -6.75
CA ALA A 185 -7.35 -11.12 -7.95
C ALA A 185 -8.88 -11.21 -7.97
N GLU A 186 -9.51 -10.84 -9.08
CA GLU A 186 -10.94 -11.04 -9.27
C GLU A 186 -11.19 -12.56 -9.27
N THR A 187 -11.89 -13.07 -8.27
CA THR A 187 -12.50 -14.39 -8.41
C THR A 187 -13.54 -14.27 -9.50
N VAL A 188 -13.39 -15.01 -10.60
CA VAL A 188 -14.36 -15.09 -11.69
C VAL A 188 -15.70 -15.55 -11.10
N SER A 189 -16.53 -14.61 -10.69
CA SER A 189 -17.88 -14.86 -10.20
C SER A 189 -18.80 -14.34 -11.28
N GLU A 190 -19.52 -15.24 -11.95
CA GLU A 190 -20.43 -15.01 -13.08
C GLU A 190 -21.71 -14.21 -12.70
N THR A 191 -21.58 -13.18 -11.88
CA THR A 191 -22.69 -12.32 -11.48
C THR A 191 -22.38 -10.87 -11.85
N PRO A 192 -23.31 -10.15 -12.50
CA PRO A 192 -23.06 -8.79 -12.95
C PRO A 192 -22.74 -7.89 -11.76
N ALA A 193 -21.64 -7.15 -11.89
CA ALA A 193 -21.04 -6.30 -10.87
C ALA A 193 -22.05 -5.35 -10.21
N VAL A 194 -22.55 -5.73 -9.05
CA VAL A 194 -22.87 -4.78 -7.99
C VAL A 194 -21.53 -4.26 -7.50
N VAL A 195 -21.24 -2.98 -7.73
CA VAL A 195 -20.12 -2.18 -7.18
C VAL A 195 -19.26 -3.01 -6.20
N GLY A 196 -18.27 -3.70 -6.76
CA GLY A 196 -17.56 -4.81 -6.12
C GLY A 196 -17.02 -4.43 -4.76
N SER A 197 -17.31 -5.27 -3.76
CA SER A 197 -17.11 -5.03 -2.34
C SER A 197 -15.78 -4.36 -2.03
N SER A 198 -15.79 -3.13 -1.51
CA SER A 198 -14.61 -2.50 -0.91
C SER A 198 -14.18 -3.16 0.41
N ALA A 199 -14.90 -4.20 0.85
CA ALA A 199 -14.64 -4.94 2.08
C ALA A 199 -13.19 -5.49 2.16
N PRO A 200 -12.67 -6.29 1.20
CA PRO A 200 -11.28 -6.75 1.24
C PRO A 200 -10.25 -5.60 1.23
N ASP A 201 -10.51 -4.53 0.47
CA ASP A 201 -9.66 -3.33 0.48
C ASP A 201 -9.62 -2.69 1.87
N ILE A 202 -10.79 -2.59 2.53
CA ILE A 202 -10.93 -2.02 3.88
C ILE A 202 -10.24 -2.90 4.91
N SER A 203 -10.44 -4.22 4.88
CA SER A 203 -9.77 -5.16 5.79
C SER A 203 -8.24 -5.06 5.71
N CYS A 204 -7.70 -4.78 4.52
CA CYS A 204 -6.26 -4.64 4.32
C CYS A 204 -5.74 -3.24 4.67
N LEU A 205 -6.45 -2.18 4.29
CA LEU A 205 -5.96 -0.80 4.37
C LEU A 205 -6.31 -0.08 5.67
N ALA A 206 -7.42 -0.43 6.33
CA ALA A 206 -7.79 0.19 7.61
C ALA A 206 -6.76 -0.08 8.73
N PRO A 207 -6.18 -1.28 8.88
CA PRO A 207 -5.10 -1.53 9.83
C PRO A 207 -3.89 -0.61 9.63
N LEU A 208 -3.51 -0.29 8.38
CA LEU A 208 -2.38 0.59 8.10
C LEU A 208 -2.62 2.00 8.61
N ALA A 209 -3.83 2.54 8.37
CA ALA A 209 -4.23 3.86 8.84
C ALA A 209 -4.29 3.92 10.37
N LEU A 210 -4.86 2.88 11.02
CA LEU A 210 -4.90 2.78 12.47
C LEU A 210 -3.51 2.65 13.09
N ALA A 211 -2.63 1.82 12.52
CA ALA A 211 -1.27 1.67 13.00
C ALA A 211 -0.49 3.00 12.93
N CYS A 212 -0.63 3.76 11.85
CA CYS A 212 -0.06 5.12 11.76
C CYS A 212 -0.63 6.03 12.85
N GLY A 213 -1.92 5.89 13.19
CA GLY A 213 -2.57 6.63 14.27
C GLY A 213 -2.02 6.28 15.65
N LEU A 214 -1.85 5.00 15.94
CA LEU A 214 -1.23 4.50 17.18
C LEU A 214 0.20 5.03 17.32
N ALA A 215 1.01 4.94 16.25
CA ALA A 215 2.36 5.48 16.23
C ALA A 215 2.40 7.02 16.36
N THR A 216 1.29 7.72 16.07
CA THR A 216 1.17 9.17 16.26
C THR A 216 0.72 9.51 17.68
N ALA A 217 -0.13 8.69 18.28
CA ALA A 217 -0.67 8.88 19.62
C ALA A 217 0.31 8.46 20.74
N GLY A 218 1.14 7.45 20.47
CA GLY A 218 2.17 6.98 21.39
C GLY A 218 3.23 8.06 21.62
N SER A 219 3.31 8.58 22.85
CA SER A 219 4.32 9.56 23.26
C SER A 219 5.63 8.87 23.67
N ASP A 220 6.76 9.29 23.09
CA ASP A 220 8.16 9.15 23.57
C ASP A 220 8.67 7.76 24.02
N GLY A 221 7.89 6.69 23.86
CA GLY A 221 8.28 5.31 24.12
C GLY A 221 8.82 4.60 22.89
N ALA A 222 9.59 3.53 23.09
CA ALA A 222 9.95 2.64 22.00
C ALA A 222 8.66 2.09 21.36
N PRO A 223 8.57 2.05 20.01
CA PRO A 223 7.37 1.58 19.33
C PRO A 223 7.02 0.17 19.79
N ASP A 224 5.74 -0.04 20.14
CA ASP A 224 5.23 -1.35 20.54
C ASP A 224 5.45 -2.35 19.38
N PRO A 225 6.18 -3.46 19.59
CA PRO A 225 6.44 -4.44 18.54
C PRO A 225 5.16 -5.03 17.93
N ASP A 226 4.02 -4.98 18.65
CA ASP A 226 2.77 -5.62 18.24
C ASP A 226 1.75 -4.62 17.64
N MET A 227 2.15 -3.35 17.43
CA MET A 227 1.25 -2.28 16.99
C MET A 227 0.47 -2.60 15.70
N LEU A 228 1.10 -3.27 14.74
CA LEU A 228 0.41 -3.66 13.51
C LEU A 228 -0.63 -4.77 13.76
N GLU A 229 -0.32 -5.74 14.61
CA GLU A 229 -1.24 -6.82 14.97
C GLU A 229 -2.45 -6.28 15.75
N ILE A 230 -2.21 -5.36 16.70
CA ILE A 230 -3.25 -4.65 17.43
C ILE A 230 -4.16 -3.88 16.47
N ALA A 231 -3.58 -3.18 15.48
CA ALA A 231 -4.35 -2.44 14.49
C ALA A 231 -5.19 -3.37 13.58
N ILE A 232 -4.68 -4.55 13.22
CA ILE A 232 -5.43 -5.57 12.46
C ILE A 232 -6.65 -6.03 13.28
N LEU A 233 -6.45 -6.44 14.54
CA LEU A 233 -7.53 -6.89 15.42
C LEU A 233 -8.56 -5.79 15.67
N ALA A 234 -8.12 -4.56 15.91
CA ALA A 234 -9.00 -3.42 16.14
C ALA A 234 -9.86 -3.07 14.92
N ALA A 235 -9.26 -3.10 13.72
CA ALA A 235 -9.97 -2.88 12.47
C ALA A 235 -11.02 -3.97 12.24
N ASP A 236 -10.69 -5.23 12.52
CA ASP A 236 -11.59 -6.37 12.36
C ASP A 236 -12.81 -6.26 13.28
N ILE A 237 -12.60 -5.95 14.56
CA ILE A 237 -13.69 -5.78 15.56
C ILE A 237 -14.71 -4.71 15.13
N ARG A 238 -14.26 -3.66 14.42
CA ARG A 238 -15.13 -2.56 13.95
C ARG A 238 -15.35 -2.58 12.44
N HIS A 239 -15.04 -3.68 11.76
CA HIS A 239 -15.05 -3.77 10.31
C HIS A 239 -16.36 -3.27 9.70
N ASP A 240 -17.51 -3.77 10.17
CA ASP A 240 -18.82 -3.37 9.66
C ASP A 240 -19.10 -1.87 9.81
N ARG A 241 -18.63 -1.26 10.90
CA ARG A 241 -18.77 0.18 11.13
C ARG A 241 -17.87 0.99 10.22
N ILE A 242 -16.66 0.52 9.96
CA ILE A 242 -15.72 1.14 9.02
C ILE A 242 -16.30 1.08 7.60
N VAL A 243 -16.78 -0.09 7.16
CA VAL A 243 -17.43 -0.27 5.86
C VAL A 243 -18.65 0.65 5.71
N GLN A 244 -19.51 0.72 6.72
CA GLN A 244 -20.68 1.60 6.70
C GLN A 244 -20.30 3.07 6.60
N ALA A 245 -19.27 3.51 7.33
CA ALA A 245 -18.78 4.89 7.30
C ALA A 245 -18.16 5.23 5.93
N CYS A 246 -17.38 4.33 5.34
CA CYS A 246 -16.81 4.48 4.00
C CYS A 246 -17.89 4.66 2.91
N ALA A 247 -19.07 4.06 3.09
CA ALA A 247 -20.18 4.14 2.13
C ALA A 247 -21.02 5.43 2.23
N LYS A 248 -20.73 6.33 3.20
CA LYS A 248 -21.48 7.59 3.38
C LYS A 248 -21.00 8.69 2.44
N ALA A 249 -21.78 9.76 2.34
CA ALA A 249 -21.46 10.92 1.50
C ALA A 249 -20.20 11.68 1.94
N ASN A 250 -19.88 11.66 3.23
CA ASN A 250 -18.64 12.22 3.77
C ASN A 250 -17.89 11.15 4.60
N PRO A 251 -17.14 10.25 3.94
CA PRO A 251 -16.47 9.15 4.62
C PRO A 251 -15.50 9.60 5.71
N VAL A 252 -14.75 10.69 5.50
CA VAL A 252 -13.77 11.18 6.48
C VAL A 252 -14.47 11.59 7.78
N ALA A 253 -15.55 12.37 7.69
CA ALA A 253 -16.29 12.80 8.88
C ALA A 253 -16.92 11.64 9.65
N GLU A 254 -17.39 10.61 8.94
CA GLU A 254 -18.06 9.44 9.53
C GLU A 254 -17.06 8.42 10.11
N LEU A 255 -15.88 8.27 9.51
CA LEU A 255 -14.81 7.42 10.01
C LEU A 255 -14.11 8.01 11.23
N THR A 256 -13.99 9.34 11.30
CA THR A 256 -13.30 10.04 12.38
C THR A 256 -13.75 9.59 13.78
N PRO A 257 -15.04 9.55 14.14
CA PRO A 257 -15.46 9.08 15.47
C PRO A 257 -15.19 7.58 15.70
N VAL A 258 -15.24 6.76 14.65
CA VAL A 258 -14.90 5.32 14.74
C VAL A 258 -13.43 5.17 15.10
N PHE A 259 -12.55 5.87 14.38
CA PHE A 259 -11.11 5.82 14.62
C PHE A 259 -10.72 6.48 15.93
N ALA A 260 -11.35 7.58 16.32
CA ALA A 260 -11.12 8.22 17.62
C ALA A 260 -11.47 7.27 18.78
N THR A 261 -12.58 6.54 18.65
CA THR A 261 -12.97 5.54 19.64
C THR A 261 -11.95 4.40 19.71
N LEU A 262 -11.49 3.89 18.56
CA LEU A 262 -10.47 2.84 18.53
C LEU A 262 -9.16 3.34 19.18
N LEU A 263 -8.61 4.45 18.70
CA LEU A 263 -7.34 5.01 19.19
C LEU A 263 -7.38 5.38 20.69
N ALA A 264 -8.54 5.68 21.26
CA ALA A 264 -8.68 5.98 22.69
C ALA A 264 -8.60 4.74 23.60
N HIS A 265 -8.81 3.53 23.06
CA HIS A 265 -8.86 2.28 23.84
C HIS A 265 -7.73 1.31 23.51
N LEU A 266 -6.88 1.66 22.54
CA LEU A 266 -5.70 0.90 22.17
C LEU A 266 -4.49 1.44 22.96
N PRO A 267 -3.49 0.58 23.24
CA PRO A 267 -2.34 0.92 24.08
C PRO A 267 -1.44 2.00 23.49
#